data_AF-A0AAE4TRG8-F1
#
_entry.id   AF-A0AAE4TRG8-F1
#
_cell.length_a   1.000
_cell.length_b   1.000
_cell.length_c   1.000
_cell.angle_alpha   90.00
_cell.angle_beta   90.00
_cell.angle_gamma   90.00
#
_symmetry.space_group_name_H-M   'P 1'
#
loop_
_entity.id
_entity.type
_entity.pdbx_description
1 polymer ?
#
loop_
_entity_poly.entity_id
_entity_poly.type
_entity_poly.pdbx_seq_one_letter_code
_entity_poly.pdbx_strand_id
1 'polypeptide(L)'
;MSALGLGQLRNRFFFNLVQPFVYLHKADKNKVDSLYRPAENILRKKTSELFNAKRTCSISVDTYNRCAEGLSRIKKCMTRDKAMIFSGEQSQKLVSKIKSYESNAIFDDRVYDDLKRRLMPSEYVLKQGKAVSLDDKQAKLAISCVGMEKIKGVAGCGKTTIIAQRAVNAHERHQDRVLIITFNITLKNLIKDRISDILGYRDEQNFSVTNYHQFYNSQLNASEQDISDLIERFSLDGLYKVDCFKNYQLTRYQTILVDEVQDFESEWVKILRDNFLSIEGEMVLFADESQNIYDRDDKRSAVIAQGFGSWKKLKRSYRTSLESPLSQVFKDYQSKYLIEKYSDSELMETITVQQGFTFEILEFHQCNGDWENKSFEIIQKTIRVNNFNPNDVVILSSNIYIVRKLVEKFKEIEKTHCMFETYQELYQMISVYDDTLSLEQLKLMSENELHKYLYKKKELRSDIERARRIKKNHFHANSGLIKLSTIHSFKGLESKTVFYLMDQKDTPEVVYTSITRAVENLIVLDVSSESQFSEFFSSRMINSFNP
;
A
#
# COMPACT_ATOMS: atom_id res chain seq x y z
N MET A 1 6.07 -22.05 -17.32
CA MET A 1 6.83 -21.63 -16.12
C MET A 1 8.01 -22.59 -15.92
N SER A 2 9.09 -22.42 -16.67
CA SER A 2 10.41 -22.82 -16.19
C SER A 2 10.86 -21.71 -15.25
N ALA A 3 11.22 -22.06 -14.01
CA ALA A 3 11.86 -21.10 -13.12
C ALA A 3 13.06 -20.51 -13.87
N LEU A 4 13.07 -19.19 -14.09
CA LEU A 4 14.13 -18.46 -14.80
C LEU A 4 15.55 -18.82 -14.33
N GLY A 5 15.69 -19.31 -13.09
CA GLY A 5 16.95 -19.84 -12.55
C GLY A 5 17.41 -21.19 -13.13
N LEU A 6 16.52 -22.12 -13.46
CA LEU A 6 16.93 -23.49 -13.84
C LEU A 6 17.47 -23.59 -15.28
N GLY A 7 16.93 -22.78 -16.21
CA GLY A 7 17.40 -22.75 -17.60
C GLY A 7 18.78 -22.08 -17.76
N GLN A 8 19.13 -21.18 -16.85
CA GLN A 8 20.39 -20.42 -16.88
C GLN A 8 21.49 -20.97 -15.96
N LEU A 9 21.23 -21.99 -15.13
CA LEU A 9 22.26 -22.69 -14.35
C LEU A 9 23.36 -23.37 -15.20
N ARG A 10 23.15 -23.48 -16.52
CA ARG A 10 24.20 -23.91 -17.46
C ARG A 10 25.27 -22.85 -17.71
N ASN A 11 25.03 -21.60 -17.29
CA ASN A 11 26.02 -20.55 -17.38
C ASN A 11 27.10 -20.76 -16.30
N ARG A 12 28.32 -21.10 -16.72
CA ARG A 12 29.47 -21.32 -15.82
C ARG A 12 29.76 -20.14 -14.88
N PHE A 13 29.37 -18.92 -15.28
CA PHE A 13 29.55 -17.71 -14.49
C PHE A 13 28.52 -17.56 -13.35
N PHE A 14 27.50 -18.42 -13.28
CA PHE A 14 26.49 -18.44 -12.22
C PHE A 14 26.94 -19.22 -10.97
N PHE A 15 27.98 -20.05 -11.08
CA PHE A 15 28.60 -20.73 -9.94
C PHE A 15 29.44 -19.75 -9.10
N ASN A 16 29.41 -19.88 -7.77
CA ASN A 16 30.08 -19.00 -6.79
C ASN A 16 29.62 -17.52 -6.75
N LEU A 17 28.48 -17.19 -7.37
CA LEU A 17 27.95 -15.82 -7.38
C LEU A 17 27.37 -15.37 -6.03
N VAL A 18 26.78 -16.30 -5.27
CA VAL A 18 26.23 -16.02 -3.94
C VAL A 18 27.14 -16.65 -2.88
N GLN A 19 27.66 -15.83 -1.97
CA GLN A 19 28.49 -16.29 -0.87
C GLN A 19 27.82 -15.98 0.48
N PRO A 20 27.45 -17.01 1.26
CA PRO A 20 26.82 -16.80 2.55
C PRO A 20 27.89 -16.42 3.59
N PHE A 21 27.58 -15.37 4.36
CA PHE A 21 28.32 -14.99 5.57
C PHE A 21 27.33 -14.79 6.70
N VAL A 22 27.81 -14.99 7.93
CA VAL A 22 27.01 -14.74 9.14
C VAL A 22 27.73 -13.66 9.95
N TYR A 23 27.06 -12.53 10.17
CA TYR A 23 27.60 -11.44 10.99
C TYR A 23 26.88 -11.38 12.33
N LEU A 24 27.64 -11.46 13.42
CA LEU A 24 27.10 -11.42 14.78
C LEU A 24 27.52 -10.11 15.45
N HIS A 25 26.67 -9.09 15.31
CA HIS A 25 26.98 -7.70 15.69
C HIS A 25 27.43 -7.53 17.16
N LYS A 26 26.80 -8.26 18.10
CA LYS A 26 27.09 -8.18 19.55
C LYS A 26 27.94 -9.35 20.08
N ALA A 27 28.49 -10.19 19.20
CA ALA A 27 29.35 -11.31 19.58
C ALA A 27 30.83 -10.94 19.43
N ASP A 28 31.65 -11.49 20.32
CA ASP A 28 33.10 -11.54 20.21
C ASP A 28 33.54 -12.94 19.70
N LYS A 29 34.85 -13.11 19.45
CA LYS A 29 35.38 -14.39 18.97
C LYS A 29 35.16 -15.53 19.97
N ASN A 30 35.25 -15.26 21.27
CA ASN A 30 35.08 -16.28 22.31
C ASN A 30 33.64 -16.80 22.37
N LYS A 31 32.65 -15.93 22.17
CA LYS A 31 31.23 -16.31 22.06
C LYS A 31 31.00 -17.20 20.85
N VAL A 32 31.59 -16.88 19.70
CA VAL A 32 31.53 -17.75 18.51
C VAL A 32 32.19 -19.10 18.78
N ASP A 33 33.38 -19.12 19.38
CA ASP A 33 34.06 -20.36 19.76
C ASP A 33 33.24 -21.19 20.75
N SER A 34 32.57 -20.54 21.71
CA SER A 34 31.72 -21.20 22.69
C SER A 34 30.49 -21.85 22.07
N LEU A 35 29.94 -21.28 20.99
CA LEU A 35 28.80 -21.83 20.26
C LEU A 35 29.16 -23.17 19.60
N TYR A 36 30.38 -23.31 19.08
CA TYR A 36 30.85 -24.52 18.39
C TYR A 36 31.52 -25.55 19.30
N ARG A 37 32.04 -25.13 20.47
CA ARG A 37 32.78 -25.99 21.40
C ARG A 37 32.05 -27.31 21.78
N PRO A 38 30.73 -27.34 22.05
CA PRO A 38 30.04 -28.60 22.34
C PRO A 38 30.12 -29.61 21.18
N ALA A 39 29.88 -29.15 19.95
CA ALA A 39 29.94 -29.99 18.76
C ALA A 39 31.38 -30.45 18.46
N GLU A 40 32.37 -29.56 18.62
CA GLU A 40 33.80 -29.89 18.50
C GLU A 40 34.22 -30.98 19.50
N ASN A 41 33.76 -30.90 20.75
CA ASN A 41 34.06 -31.88 21.78
C ASN A 41 33.42 -33.25 21.48
N ILE A 42 32.16 -33.28 21.03
CA ILE A 42 31.50 -34.52 20.61
C ILE A 42 32.26 -35.17 19.46
N LEU A 43 32.68 -34.38 18.47
CA LEU A 43 33.44 -34.87 17.33
C LEU A 43 34.80 -35.44 17.74
N ARG A 44 35.53 -34.76 18.65
CA ARG A 44 36.79 -35.25 19.21
C ARG A 44 36.60 -36.58 19.94
N LYS A 45 35.56 -36.67 20.78
CA LYS A 45 35.23 -37.89 21.51
C LYS A 45 34.95 -39.06 20.56
N LYS A 46 34.05 -38.89 19.59
CA LYS A 46 33.74 -39.92 18.57
C LYS A 46 34.97 -40.33 17.76
N THR A 47 35.85 -39.38 17.42
CA THR A 47 37.09 -39.67 16.70
C THR A 47 38.04 -40.52 17.56
N SER A 48 38.17 -40.21 18.84
CA SER A 48 38.98 -40.99 19.78
C SER A 48 38.41 -42.39 20.02
N GLU A 49 37.09 -42.51 20.19
CA GLU A 49 36.39 -43.79 20.31
C GLU A 49 36.60 -44.68 19.08
N LEU A 50 36.48 -44.11 17.88
CA LEU A 50 36.72 -44.83 16.62
C LEU A 50 38.18 -45.31 16.49
N PHE A 51 39.14 -44.47 16.88
CA PHE A 51 40.55 -44.83 16.88
C PHE A 51 40.85 -45.95 17.88
N ASN A 52 40.29 -45.86 19.09
CA ASN A 52 40.42 -46.90 20.10
C ASN A 52 39.80 -48.22 19.64
N ALA A 53 38.61 -48.20 19.03
CA ALA A 53 37.94 -49.38 18.48
C ALA A 53 38.79 -50.08 17.41
N LYS A 54 39.44 -49.31 16.52
CA LYS A 54 40.40 -49.87 15.56
C LYS A 54 41.61 -50.48 16.27
N ARG A 55 42.17 -49.78 17.26
CA ARG A 55 43.35 -50.24 18.01
C ARG A 55 43.08 -51.54 18.78
N THR A 56 41.88 -51.72 19.29
CA THR A 56 41.45 -52.94 20.00
C THR A 56 40.93 -54.03 19.06
N CYS A 57 41.06 -53.87 17.74
CA CYS A 57 40.53 -54.79 16.71
C CYS A 57 39.02 -55.09 16.85
N SER A 58 38.23 -54.19 17.43
CA SER A 58 36.80 -54.40 17.65
C SER A 58 35.91 -54.05 16.45
N ILE A 59 36.49 -53.50 15.39
CA ILE A 59 35.81 -53.15 14.13
C ILE A 59 36.68 -53.49 12.92
N SER A 60 36.05 -53.84 11.78
CA SER A 60 36.78 -54.10 10.53
C SER A 60 37.38 -52.83 9.92
N VAL A 61 38.44 -53.00 9.12
CA VAL A 61 39.13 -51.90 8.43
C VAL A 61 38.17 -51.10 7.54
N ASP A 62 37.28 -51.77 6.81
CA ASP A 62 36.30 -51.10 5.94
C ASP A 62 35.26 -50.30 6.72
N THR A 63 34.86 -50.79 7.90
CA THR A 63 33.93 -50.08 8.79
C THR A 63 34.61 -48.85 9.40
N TYR A 64 35.86 -48.99 9.83
CA TYR A 64 36.67 -47.87 10.28
C TYR A 64 36.80 -46.78 9.20
N ASN A 65 37.17 -47.16 7.97
CA ASN A 65 37.38 -46.21 6.88
C ASN A 65 36.10 -45.42 6.55
N ARG A 66 34.95 -46.09 6.47
CA ARG A 66 33.64 -45.43 6.25
C ARG A 66 33.29 -44.45 7.38
N CYS A 67 33.45 -44.87 8.64
CA CYS A 67 33.19 -44.01 9.79
C CYS A 67 34.16 -42.82 9.85
N ALA A 68 35.44 -43.04 9.56
CA ALA A 68 36.47 -42.01 9.54
C ALA A 68 36.21 -40.96 8.44
N GLU A 69 35.78 -41.39 7.26
CA GLU A 69 35.32 -40.48 6.21
C GLU A 69 34.12 -39.65 6.66
N GLY A 70 33.11 -40.28 7.29
CA GLY A 70 31.95 -39.58 7.82
C GLY A 70 32.32 -38.50 8.83
N LEU A 71 33.17 -38.83 9.81
CA LEU A 71 33.67 -37.88 10.80
C LEU A 71 34.52 -36.76 10.15
N SER A 72 35.33 -37.10 9.15
CA SER A 72 36.12 -36.13 8.38
C SER A 72 35.22 -35.13 7.63
N ARG A 73 34.13 -35.60 7.01
CA ARG A 73 33.13 -34.74 6.36
C ARG A 73 32.46 -33.80 7.37
N ILE A 74 32.04 -34.31 8.53
CA ILE A 74 31.45 -33.48 9.60
C ILE A 74 32.44 -32.41 10.07
N LYS A 75 33.71 -32.78 10.29
CA LYS A 75 34.77 -31.83 10.65
C LYS A 75 34.90 -30.72 9.61
N LYS A 76 34.95 -31.07 8.32
CA LYS A 76 35.07 -30.11 7.22
C LYS A 76 33.88 -29.15 7.18
N CYS A 77 32.64 -29.65 7.28
CA CYS A 77 31.45 -28.81 7.31
C CYS A 77 31.49 -27.81 8.48
N MET A 78 31.80 -28.30 9.69
CA MET A 78 31.83 -27.46 10.88
C MET A 78 32.92 -26.37 10.80
N THR A 79 34.13 -26.72 10.32
CA THR A 79 35.20 -25.73 10.09
C THR A 79 34.80 -24.70 9.04
N ARG A 80 34.17 -25.13 7.94
CA ARG A 80 33.65 -24.23 6.90
C ARG A 80 32.63 -23.25 7.48
N ASP A 81 31.63 -23.75 8.20
CA ASP A 81 30.54 -22.94 8.73
C ASP A 81 31.08 -21.91 9.75
N LYS A 82 32.00 -22.34 10.62
CA LYS A 82 32.68 -21.46 11.56
C LYS A 82 33.52 -20.38 10.86
N ALA A 83 34.15 -20.70 9.73
CA ALA A 83 34.92 -19.74 8.93
C ALA A 83 34.06 -18.72 8.14
N MET A 84 32.75 -18.94 8.05
CA MET A 84 31.79 -18.01 7.46
C MET A 84 31.24 -17.00 8.48
N ILE A 85 31.52 -17.18 9.77
CA ILE A 85 31.06 -16.29 10.84
C ILE A 85 32.07 -15.17 11.10
N PHE A 86 31.58 -13.94 11.17
CA PHE A 86 32.32 -12.75 11.53
C PHE A 86 31.69 -12.13 12.79
N SER A 87 32.50 -11.94 13.83
CA SER A 87 32.10 -11.22 15.05
C SER A 87 32.04 -9.70 14.81
N GLY A 88 31.43 -8.96 15.73
CA GLY A 88 31.35 -7.48 15.64
C GLY A 88 32.72 -6.81 15.46
N GLU A 89 33.73 -7.30 16.18
CA GLU A 89 35.14 -6.86 16.10
C GLU A 89 35.79 -7.15 14.73
N GLN A 90 35.24 -8.09 13.97
CA GLN A 90 35.75 -8.50 12.66
C GLN A 90 35.02 -7.81 11.50
N SER A 91 34.22 -6.77 11.77
CA SER A 91 33.52 -6.00 10.74
C SER A 91 34.43 -5.52 9.61
N GLN A 92 35.62 -5.00 9.93
CA GLN A 92 36.61 -4.61 8.92
C GLN A 92 37.11 -5.78 8.07
N LYS A 93 37.30 -6.96 8.68
CA LYS A 93 37.71 -8.19 7.96
C LYS A 93 36.60 -8.70 7.05
N LEU A 94 35.34 -8.59 7.47
CA LEU A 94 34.19 -8.91 6.63
C LEU A 94 34.14 -7.97 5.42
N VAL A 95 34.28 -6.65 5.65
CA VAL A 95 34.29 -5.65 4.58
C VAL A 95 35.46 -5.88 3.62
N SER A 96 36.67 -6.13 4.11
CA SER A 96 37.83 -6.42 3.25
C SER A 96 37.64 -7.68 2.44
N LYS A 97 37.03 -8.73 3.03
CA LYS A 97 36.71 -9.97 2.32
C LYS A 97 35.66 -9.71 1.23
N ILE A 98 34.60 -8.97 1.52
CA ILE A 98 33.59 -8.58 0.52
C ILE A 98 34.24 -7.79 -0.63
N LYS A 99 35.14 -6.85 -0.32
CA LYS A 99 35.87 -6.06 -1.32
C LYS A 99 36.92 -6.86 -2.12
N SER A 100 37.37 -8.00 -1.60
CA SER A 100 38.36 -8.85 -2.27
C SER A 100 37.78 -9.67 -3.43
N TYR A 101 36.45 -9.76 -3.54
CA TYR A 101 35.81 -10.44 -4.67
C TYR A 101 35.94 -9.59 -5.93
N GLU A 102 36.47 -10.21 -6.99
CA GLU A 102 36.55 -9.61 -8.31
C GLU A 102 35.14 -9.35 -8.89
N SER A 103 35.03 -8.33 -9.74
CA SER A 103 33.79 -8.03 -10.46
C SER A 103 33.41 -9.21 -11.34
N ASN A 104 32.16 -9.66 -11.23
CA ASN A 104 31.63 -10.72 -12.07
C ASN A 104 31.06 -10.11 -13.35
N ALA A 105 31.40 -10.66 -14.52
CA ALA A 105 30.94 -10.17 -15.82
C ALA A 105 29.40 -10.14 -15.98
N ILE A 106 28.66 -10.96 -15.21
CA ILE A 106 27.19 -11.01 -15.21
C ILE A 106 26.58 -10.07 -14.17
N PHE A 107 27.32 -9.79 -13.10
CA PHE A 107 26.87 -8.91 -12.02
C PHE A 107 27.42 -7.50 -12.25
N ASP A 108 26.91 -6.86 -13.29
CA ASP A 108 27.26 -5.48 -13.61
C ASP A 108 26.55 -4.48 -12.68
N ASP A 109 26.88 -3.20 -12.83
CA ASP A 109 26.29 -2.13 -12.02
C ASP A 109 24.76 -2.06 -12.15
N ARG A 110 24.19 -2.49 -13.28
CA ARG A 110 22.74 -2.52 -13.49
C ARG A 110 22.06 -3.57 -12.60
N VAL A 111 22.67 -4.74 -12.50
CA VAL A 111 22.20 -5.81 -11.60
C VAL A 111 22.39 -5.41 -10.13
N TYR A 112 23.52 -4.78 -9.80
CA TYR A 112 23.77 -4.24 -8.46
C TYR A 112 22.72 -3.21 -8.06
N ASP A 113 22.44 -2.23 -8.91
CA ASP A 113 21.46 -1.17 -8.66
C ASP A 113 20.03 -1.73 -8.54
N ASP A 114 19.64 -2.68 -9.40
CA ASP A 114 18.33 -3.33 -9.30
C ASP A 114 18.16 -4.17 -8.02
N LEU A 115 19.23 -4.85 -7.56
CA LEU A 115 19.19 -5.55 -6.28
C LEU A 115 19.18 -4.58 -5.10
N LYS A 116 20.03 -3.55 -5.16
CA LYS A 116 20.12 -2.53 -4.11
C LYS A 116 18.77 -1.86 -3.90
N ARG A 117 18.08 -1.39 -4.94
CA ARG A 117 16.77 -0.73 -4.78
C ARG A 117 15.70 -1.66 -4.19
N ARG A 118 15.77 -2.98 -4.45
CA ARG A 118 14.82 -3.98 -3.94
C ARG A 118 15.10 -4.39 -2.49
N LEU A 119 16.38 -4.42 -2.10
CA LEU A 119 16.82 -4.87 -0.78
C LEU A 119 16.92 -3.73 0.24
N MET A 120 17.10 -2.50 -0.23
CA MET A 120 17.05 -1.32 0.65
C MET A 120 15.69 -1.22 1.34
N PRO A 121 15.64 -0.87 2.63
CA PRO A 121 14.39 -0.78 3.37
C PRO A 121 13.47 0.26 2.71
N SER A 122 12.19 -0.09 2.57
CA SER A 122 11.16 0.84 2.13
C SER A 122 10.92 1.92 3.17
N GLU A 123 10.29 3.01 2.76
CA GLU A 123 9.95 4.11 3.68
C GLU A 123 9.07 3.63 4.85
N TYR A 124 8.16 2.71 4.58
CA TYR A 124 7.34 2.08 5.62
C TYR A 124 8.20 1.38 6.68
N VAL A 125 9.18 0.57 6.27
CA VAL A 125 10.10 -0.12 7.21
C VAL A 125 10.92 0.89 8.02
N LEU A 126 11.35 2.00 7.41
CA LEU A 126 12.08 3.05 8.10
C LEU A 126 11.24 3.83 9.13
N LYS A 127 9.91 3.81 8.99
CA LYS A 127 8.95 4.46 9.90
C LYS A 127 8.47 3.52 11.01
N GLN A 128 8.64 2.20 10.88
CA GLN A 128 8.22 1.24 11.91
C GLN A 128 8.91 1.51 13.26
N GLY A 129 8.13 1.40 14.34
CA GLY A 129 8.62 1.59 15.70
C GLY A 129 8.92 3.04 16.09
N LYS A 130 8.63 4.02 15.22
CA LYS A 130 8.71 5.44 15.55
C LYS A 130 7.32 5.94 15.97
N ALA A 131 7.25 6.56 17.15
CA ALA A 131 6.02 7.17 17.63
C ALA A 131 5.57 8.29 16.67
N VAL A 132 4.28 8.30 16.32
CA VAL A 132 3.71 9.37 15.50
C VAL A 132 3.41 10.55 16.41
N SER A 133 4.20 11.62 16.29
CA SER A 133 3.96 12.85 17.04
C SER A 133 2.80 13.63 16.43
N LEU A 134 1.76 13.91 17.23
CA LEU A 134 0.69 14.83 16.86
C LEU A 134 1.08 16.27 17.23
N ASP A 135 0.72 17.23 16.40
CA ASP A 135 0.80 18.65 16.77
C ASP A 135 -0.25 19.00 17.85
N ASP A 136 -0.14 20.17 18.50
CA ASP A 136 -1.06 20.61 19.57
C ASP A 136 -2.54 20.63 19.14
N LYS A 137 -2.82 20.95 17.88
CA LYS A 137 -4.17 21.01 17.32
C LYS A 137 -4.71 19.61 17.02
N GLN A 138 -3.90 18.73 16.43
CA GLN A 138 -4.21 17.32 16.21
C GLN A 138 -4.42 16.61 17.55
N ALA A 139 -3.57 16.86 18.55
CA ALA A 139 -3.69 16.31 19.89
C ALA A 139 -5.02 16.71 20.54
N LYS A 140 -5.42 17.99 20.45
CA LYS A 140 -6.75 18.46 20.92
C LYS A 140 -7.91 17.78 20.20
N LEU A 141 -7.77 17.52 18.89
CA LEU A 141 -8.80 16.84 18.10
C LEU A 141 -8.85 15.33 18.33
N ALA A 142 -7.77 14.74 18.84
CA ALA A 142 -7.68 13.31 19.18
C ALA A 142 -8.28 12.99 20.56
N ILE A 143 -8.59 13.98 21.38
CA ILE A 143 -9.25 13.77 22.68
C ILE A 143 -10.68 13.27 22.44
N SER A 144 -11.04 12.17 23.08
CA SER A 144 -12.40 11.62 23.05
C SER A 144 -13.30 12.38 24.03
N CYS A 145 -14.47 12.81 23.54
CA CYS A 145 -15.48 13.53 24.34
C CYS A 145 -16.90 13.18 23.88
N VAL A 146 -17.87 13.28 24.80
CA VAL A 146 -19.29 13.08 24.46
C VAL A 146 -19.76 14.15 23.48
N GLY A 147 -20.58 13.76 22.51
CA GLY A 147 -21.21 14.67 21.56
C GLY A 147 -20.79 14.46 20.11
N MET A 148 -21.17 15.42 19.27
CA MET A 148 -21.08 15.33 17.82
C MET A 148 -20.13 16.40 17.27
N GLU A 149 -19.06 15.97 16.59
CA GLU A 149 -18.04 16.87 16.06
C GLU A 149 -17.79 16.68 14.56
N LYS A 150 -17.39 17.77 13.90
CA LYS A 150 -17.02 17.78 12.48
C LYS A 150 -15.65 18.40 12.29
N ILE A 151 -14.77 17.66 11.65
CA ILE A 151 -13.38 18.04 11.40
C ILE A 151 -13.15 18.05 9.90
N LYS A 152 -12.78 19.21 9.36
CA LYS A 152 -12.41 19.38 7.96
C LYS A 152 -10.93 19.65 7.88
N GLY A 153 -10.24 19.01 6.95
CA GLY A 153 -8.83 19.28 6.76
C GLY A 153 -8.36 19.00 5.35
N VAL A 154 -7.35 19.75 4.93
CA VAL A 154 -6.69 19.59 3.63
C VAL A 154 -6.06 18.21 3.47
N ALA A 155 -5.68 17.84 2.25
CA ALA A 155 -5.05 16.56 2.00
C ALA A 155 -3.73 16.45 2.78
N GLY A 156 -3.51 15.30 3.43
CA GLY A 156 -2.26 15.06 4.17
C GLY A 156 -2.19 15.71 5.56
N CYS A 157 -3.26 16.31 6.09
CA CYS A 157 -3.24 16.92 7.43
C CYS A 157 -3.29 15.93 8.63
N GLY A 158 -3.19 14.63 8.38
CA GLY A 158 -3.14 13.61 9.45
C GLY A 158 -4.50 13.16 9.99
N LYS A 159 -5.60 13.31 9.22
CA LYS A 159 -6.96 12.87 9.62
C LYS A 159 -6.99 11.43 10.12
N THR A 160 -6.44 10.49 9.33
CA THR A 160 -6.39 9.06 9.68
C THR A 160 -5.60 8.79 10.96
N THR A 161 -4.54 9.57 11.23
CA THR A 161 -3.78 9.47 12.50
C THR A 161 -4.60 9.97 13.68
N ILE A 162 -5.34 11.08 13.51
CA ILE A 162 -6.26 11.58 14.54
C ILE A 162 -7.35 10.54 14.83
N ILE A 163 -7.93 9.91 13.79
CA ILE A 163 -8.92 8.84 13.94
C ILE A 163 -8.35 7.68 14.77
N ALA A 164 -7.15 7.21 14.43
CA ALA A 164 -6.52 6.12 15.15
C ALA A 164 -6.27 6.45 16.64
N GLN A 165 -5.69 7.63 16.92
CA GLN A 165 -5.44 8.06 18.30
C GLN A 165 -6.74 8.30 19.08
N ARG A 166 -7.74 8.93 18.45
CA ARG A 166 -9.05 9.18 19.08
C ARG A 166 -9.79 7.88 19.37
N ALA A 167 -9.68 6.89 18.48
CA ALA A 167 -10.25 5.58 18.72
C ALA A 167 -9.65 4.93 19.97
N VAL A 168 -8.32 4.94 20.12
CA VAL A 168 -7.65 4.41 21.32
C VAL A 168 -8.13 5.15 22.57
N ASN A 169 -8.11 6.48 22.56
CA ASN A 169 -8.57 7.30 23.68
C ASN A 169 -10.06 7.04 24.04
N ALA A 170 -10.92 6.83 23.03
CA ALA A 170 -12.33 6.52 23.22
C ALA A 170 -12.55 5.14 23.83
N HIS A 171 -11.79 4.14 23.38
CA HIS A 171 -11.82 2.80 23.97
C HIS A 171 -11.34 2.84 25.44
N GLU A 172 -10.27 3.57 25.74
CA GLU A 172 -9.81 3.77 27.13
C GLU A 172 -10.90 4.42 28.00
N ARG A 173 -11.62 5.40 27.47
CA ARG A 173 -12.71 6.10 28.18
C ARG A 173 -13.94 5.23 28.44
N HIS A 174 -14.36 4.45 27.45
CA HIS A 174 -15.62 3.71 27.49
C HIS A 174 -15.48 2.24 27.90
N GLN A 175 -14.29 1.65 27.74
CA GLN A 175 -14.08 0.20 27.82
C GLN A 175 -15.04 -0.59 26.91
N ASP A 176 -15.45 0.02 25.80
CA ASP A 176 -16.39 -0.52 24.83
C ASP A 176 -15.81 -0.43 23.42
N ARG A 177 -16.38 -1.18 22.49
CA ARG A 177 -15.94 -1.27 21.11
C ARG A 177 -16.14 0.06 20.39
N VAL A 178 -15.13 0.50 19.66
CA VAL A 178 -15.19 1.71 18.83
C VAL A 178 -15.51 1.34 17.38
N LEU A 179 -16.52 1.99 16.80
CA LEU A 179 -16.87 1.83 15.39
C LEU A 179 -16.16 2.87 14.54
N ILE A 180 -15.43 2.42 13.52
CA ILE A 180 -14.76 3.27 12.54
C ILE A 180 -15.31 2.93 11.16
N ILE A 181 -15.98 3.90 10.55
CA ILE A 181 -16.62 3.78 9.25
C ILE A 181 -15.82 4.54 8.21
N THR A 182 -15.43 3.87 7.12
CA THR A 182 -14.77 4.48 5.97
C THR A 182 -15.66 4.44 4.73
N PHE A 183 -15.36 5.27 3.73
CA PHE A 183 -15.93 5.08 2.39
C PHE A 183 -15.23 3.90 1.67
N ASN A 184 -13.90 3.96 1.60
CA ASN A 184 -13.08 3.00 0.87
C ASN A 184 -12.74 1.75 1.69
N ILE A 185 -12.87 0.59 1.04
CA ILE A 185 -12.55 -0.73 1.62
C ILE A 185 -11.07 -0.82 2.01
N THR A 186 -10.20 -0.19 1.22
CA THR A 186 -8.73 -0.27 1.32
C THR A 186 -8.17 0.43 2.56
N LEU A 187 -8.89 1.43 3.09
CA LEU A 187 -8.47 2.17 4.29
C LEU A 187 -8.60 1.37 5.58
N LYS A 188 -9.38 0.28 5.56
CA LYS A 188 -9.55 -0.60 6.70
C LYS A 188 -8.20 -1.09 7.25
N ASN A 189 -7.33 -1.57 6.37
CA ASN A 189 -6.03 -2.11 6.78
C ASN A 189 -5.11 -1.00 7.27
N LEU A 190 -5.12 0.17 6.61
CA LEU A 190 -4.33 1.32 7.02
C LEU A 190 -4.68 1.79 8.44
N ILE A 191 -5.97 1.95 8.75
CA ILE A 191 -6.42 2.40 10.07
C ILE A 191 -6.06 1.37 11.15
N LYS A 192 -6.25 0.07 10.87
CA LYS A 192 -5.86 -1.00 11.79
C LYS A 192 -4.36 -1.02 12.07
N ASP A 193 -3.54 -0.83 11.05
CA ASP A 193 -2.09 -0.75 11.21
C ASP A 193 -1.72 0.47 12.07
N ARG A 194 -2.35 1.63 11.85
CA ARG A 194 -2.14 2.85 12.67
C ARG A 194 -2.55 2.67 14.13
N ILE A 195 -3.68 2.02 14.40
CA ILE A 195 -4.10 1.70 15.77
C ILE A 195 -3.07 0.76 16.42
N SER A 196 -2.60 -0.25 15.67
CA SER A 196 -1.59 -1.19 16.17
C SER A 196 -0.25 -0.52 16.45
N ASP A 197 0.16 0.45 15.62
CA ASP A 197 1.36 1.27 15.84
C ASP A 197 1.29 2.04 17.16
N ILE A 198 0.10 2.54 17.53
CA ILE A 198 -0.14 3.30 18.77
C ILE A 198 -0.16 2.37 20.00
N LEU A 199 -0.85 1.22 19.88
CA LEU A 199 -0.96 0.25 20.98
C LEU A 199 0.34 -0.54 21.23
N GLY A 200 1.16 -0.70 20.20
CA GLY A 200 2.34 -1.59 20.22
C GLY A 200 2.01 -3.07 20.03
N TYR A 201 0.74 -3.43 19.82
CA TYR A 201 0.27 -4.78 19.51
C TYR A 201 -0.98 -4.71 18.61
N ARG A 202 -1.38 -5.84 18.02
CA ARG A 202 -2.60 -5.92 17.20
C ARG A 202 -3.82 -6.23 18.06
N ASP A 203 -4.81 -5.35 18.03
CA ASP A 203 -6.13 -5.56 18.64
C ASP A 203 -7.18 -5.75 17.54
N GLU A 204 -7.82 -6.93 17.52
CA GLU A 204 -8.84 -7.27 16.52
C GLU A 204 -10.28 -7.16 17.05
N GLN A 205 -10.47 -6.99 18.35
CA GLN A 205 -11.78 -7.10 19.00
C GLN A 205 -12.38 -5.72 19.26
N ASN A 206 -11.57 -4.80 19.80
CA ASN A 206 -12.07 -3.53 20.34
C ASN A 206 -12.26 -2.43 19.29
N PHE A 207 -11.66 -2.58 18.10
CA PHE A 207 -11.74 -1.59 17.03
C PHE A 207 -12.42 -2.16 15.77
N SER A 208 -13.70 -1.83 15.60
CA SER A 208 -14.49 -2.26 14.45
C SER A 208 -14.27 -1.33 13.25
N VAL A 209 -13.29 -1.64 12.40
CA VAL A 209 -13.03 -0.87 11.17
C VAL A 209 -13.70 -1.53 9.97
N THR A 210 -14.63 -0.83 9.32
CA THR A 210 -15.39 -1.31 8.17
C THR A 210 -15.82 -0.15 7.24
N ASN A 211 -16.29 -0.46 6.03
CA ASN A 211 -16.97 0.55 5.21
C ASN A 211 -18.48 0.55 5.43
N TYR A 212 -19.15 1.63 5.04
CA TYR A 212 -20.60 1.82 5.22
C TYR A 212 -21.44 0.66 4.69
N HIS A 213 -21.24 0.24 3.43
CA HIS A 213 -22.06 -0.83 2.82
C HIS A 213 -21.83 -2.20 3.48
N GLN A 214 -20.58 -2.50 3.88
CA GLN A 214 -20.27 -3.70 4.66
C GLN A 214 -20.96 -3.65 6.03
N PHE A 215 -20.92 -2.50 6.69
CA PHE A 215 -21.59 -2.30 7.97
C PHE A 215 -23.10 -2.48 7.81
N TYR A 216 -23.74 -1.74 6.90
CA TYR A 216 -25.18 -1.81 6.64
C TYR A 216 -25.65 -3.25 6.39
N ASN A 217 -24.99 -3.98 5.50
CA ASN A 217 -25.33 -5.38 5.22
C ASN A 217 -25.10 -6.30 6.44
N SER A 218 -24.04 -6.06 7.23
CA SER A 218 -23.84 -6.81 8.48
C SER A 218 -24.96 -6.58 9.48
N GLN A 219 -25.52 -5.37 9.52
CA GLN A 219 -26.62 -5.03 10.43
C GLN A 219 -27.94 -5.60 9.93
N LEU A 220 -28.20 -5.59 8.61
CA LEU A 220 -29.35 -6.30 8.03
C LEU A 220 -29.35 -7.79 8.41
N ASN A 221 -28.20 -8.45 8.26
CA ASN A 221 -28.02 -9.85 8.64
C ASN A 221 -28.22 -10.07 10.15
N ALA A 222 -27.69 -9.17 10.99
CA ALA A 222 -27.85 -9.26 12.45
C ALA A 222 -29.31 -9.07 12.90
N SER A 223 -30.10 -8.33 12.12
CA SER A 223 -31.54 -8.18 12.32
C SER A 223 -32.40 -9.23 11.60
N GLU A 224 -31.78 -10.26 11.01
CA GLU A 224 -32.45 -11.35 10.27
C GLU A 224 -33.37 -10.86 9.14
N GLN A 225 -33.03 -9.72 8.52
CA GLN A 225 -33.79 -9.15 7.41
C GLN A 225 -33.40 -9.83 6.09
N ASP A 226 -34.40 -10.13 5.24
CA ASP A 226 -34.13 -10.66 3.90
C ASP A 226 -33.63 -9.54 2.97
N ILE A 227 -32.33 -9.59 2.67
CA ILE A 227 -31.66 -8.64 1.78
C ILE A 227 -32.23 -8.73 0.36
N SER A 228 -32.65 -9.91 -0.09
CA SER A 228 -33.15 -10.13 -1.45
C SER A 228 -34.46 -9.37 -1.66
N ASP A 229 -35.40 -9.53 -0.72
CA ASP A 229 -36.67 -8.81 -0.70
C ASP A 229 -36.47 -7.29 -0.67
N LEU A 230 -35.52 -6.82 0.15
CA LEU A 230 -35.20 -5.40 0.27
C LEU A 230 -34.60 -4.83 -1.03
N ILE A 231 -33.73 -5.59 -1.71
CA ILE A 231 -33.17 -5.21 -3.01
C ILE A 231 -34.28 -5.15 -4.06
N GLU A 232 -35.23 -6.07 -4.07
CA GLU A 232 -36.37 -6.03 -5.00
C GLU A 232 -37.24 -4.79 -4.79
N ARG A 233 -37.47 -4.39 -3.53
CA ARG A 233 -38.30 -3.22 -3.19
C ARG A 233 -37.64 -1.88 -3.49
N PHE A 234 -36.35 -1.75 -3.18
CA PHE A 234 -35.67 -0.44 -3.16
C PHE A 234 -34.57 -0.28 -4.20
N SER A 235 -34.28 -1.32 -4.99
CA SER A 235 -33.01 -1.49 -5.73
C SER A 235 -31.79 -1.55 -4.80
N LEU A 236 -30.67 -2.08 -5.30
CA LEU A 236 -29.44 -2.18 -4.52
C LEU A 236 -28.95 -0.81 -4.04
N ASP A 237 -28.93 0.20 -4.91
CA ASP A 237 -28.42 1.54 -4.58
C ASP A 237 -29.41 2.34 -3.70
N GLY A 238 -30.71 2.14 -3.90
CA GLY A 238 -31.74 2.79 -3.09
C GLY A 238 -31.80 2.23 -1.67
N LEU A 239 -31.59 0.92 -1.50
CA LEU A 239 -31.62 0.25 -0.20
C LEU A 239 -30.71 0.94 0.83
N TYR A 240 -29.48 1.25 0.46
CA TYR A 240 -28.49 1.85 1.35
C TYR A 240 -28.86 3.26 1.86
N LYS A 241 -29.87 3.91 1.27
CA LYS A 241 -30.39 5.22 1.67
C LYS A 241 -31.65 5.13 2.55
N VAL A 242 -32.22 3.93 2.71
CA VAL A 242 -33.43 3.70 3.49
C VAL A 242 -33.05 3.27 4.90
N ASP A 243 -33.73 3.85 5.89
CA ASP A 243 -33.63 3.42 7.27
C ASP A 243 -34.52 2.20 7.53
N CYS A 244 -33.92 1.01 7.46
CA CYS A 244 -34.57 -0.28 7.71
C CYS A 244 -34.44 -0.75 9.17
N PHE A 245 -33.97 0.11 10.09
CA PHE A 245 -33.50 -0.31 11.40
C PHE A 245 -34.35 0.17 12.58
N LYS A 246 -35.23 1.16 12.37
CA LYS A 246 -36.03 1.81 13.42
C LYS A 246 -36.79 0.87 14.36
N ASN A 247 -37.26 -0.27 13.86
CA ASN A 247 -38.08 -1.22 14.61
C ASN A 247 -37.29 -2.40 15.17
N TYR A 248 -35.97 -2.38 15.07
CA TYR A 248 -35.09 -3.48 15.51
C TYR A 248 -34.26 -3.06 16.70
N GLN A 249 -34.06 -3.99 17.63
CA GLN A 249 -33.15 -3.80 18.75
C GLN A 249 -31.72 -4.11 18.31
N LEU A 250 -30.94 -3.06 18.04
CA LEU A 250 -29.58 -3.16 17.52
C LEU A 250 -28.55 -2.81 18.60
N THR A 251 -27.35 -3.36 18.45
CA THR A 251 -26.21 -2.96 19.29
C THR A 251 -25.78 -1.55 18.91
N ARG A 252 -25.77 -0.66 19.91
CA ARG A 252 -25.31 0.72 19.76
C ARG A 252 -23.87 0.85 20.21
N TYR A 253 -23.18 1.84 19.66
CA TYR A 253 -21.79 2.15 19.96
C TYR A 253 -21.71 3.44 20.77
N GLN A 254 -20.82 3.44 21.77
CA GLN A 254 -20.47 4.66 22.49
C GLN A 254 -19.64 5.62 21.63
N THR A 255 -18.93 5.12 20.62
CA THR A 255 -18.13 5.96 19.73
C THR A 255 -18.21 5.50 18.28
N ILE A 256 -18.54 6.43 17.39
CA ILE A 256 -18.55 6.25 15.93
C ILE A 256 -17.65 7.31 15.27
N LEU A 257 -16.58 6.89 14.61
CA LEU A 257 -15.71 7.76 13.82
C LEU A 257 -15.94 7.50 12.33
N VAL A 258 -16.17 8.56 11.55
CA VAL A 258 -16.45 8.44 10.11
C VAL A 258 -15.38 9.19 9.32
N ASP A 259 -14.63 8.46 8.49
CA ASP A 259 -13.63 9.01 7.58
C ASP A 259 -14.20 9.29 6.18
N GLU A 260 -13.64 10.28 5.49
CA GLU A 260 -14.00 10.68 4.12
C GLU A 260 -15.51 10.98 3.96
N VAL A 261 -16.12 11.68 4.92
CA VAL A 261 -17.58 11.95 4.94
C VAL A 261 -18.06 12.77 3.74
N GLN A 262 -17.18 13.50 3.06
CA GLN A 262 -17.52 14.19 1.81
C GLN A 262 -17.94 13.20 0.71
N ASP A 263 -17.57 11.92 0.82
CA ASP A 263 -18.03 10.85 -0.07
C ASP A 263 -19.30 10.17 0.45
N PHE A 264 -19.90 10.54 1.60
CA PHE A 264 -21.08 9.86 2.18
C PHE A 264 -22.39 10.50 1.74
N GLU A 265 -23.47 9.73 1.59
CA GLU A 265 -24.80 10.34 1.47
C GLU A 265 -25.26 10.86 2.83
N SER A 266 -26.06 11.93 2.83
CA SER A 266 -26.65 12.48 4.05
C SER A 266 -27.44 11.45 4.84
N GLU A 267 -28.21 10.60 4.14
CA GLU A 267 -28.98 9.53 4.77
C GLU A 267 -28.10 8.49 5.45
N TRP A 268 -26.89 8.23 4.93
CA TRP A 268 -25.97 7.26 5.55
C TRP A 268 -25.50 7.72 6.92
N VAL A 269 -25.14 9.01 7.02
CA VAL A 269 -24.75 9.62 8.29
C VAL A 269 -25.92 9.62 9.28
N LYS A 270 -27.13 9.93 8.80
CA LYS A 270 -28.35 9.92 9.60
C LYS A 270 -28.68 8.53 10.15
N ILE A 271 -28.59 7.50 9.30
CA ILE A 271 -28.83 6.10 9.70
C ILE A 271 -27.85 5.67 10.79
N LEU A 272 -26.55 6.00 10.63
CA LEU A 272 -25.51 5.73 11.64
C LEU A 272 -25.85 6.41 12.98
N ARG A 273 -26.19 7.70 12.94
CA ARG A 273 -26.51 8.50 14.13
C ARG A 273 -27.76 8.00 14.84
N ASP A 274 -28.86 7.82 14.11
CA ASP A 274 -30.18 7.61 14.73
C ASP A 274 -30.35 6.17 15.26
N ASN A 275 -29.72 5.19 14.60
CA ASN A 275 -29.91 3.76 14.92
C ASN A 275 -28.74 3.14 15.69
N PHE A 276 -27.51 3.61 15.48
CA PHE A 276 -26.30 2.94 15.99
C PHE A 276 -25.51 3.74 17.01
N LEU A 277 -25.79 5.03 17.19
CA LEU A 277 -25.18 5.84 18.25
C LEU A 277 -26.00 5.76 19.54
N SER A 278 -25.31 5.63 20.68
CA SER A 278 -25.94 5.73 21.99
C SER A 278 -26.31 7.17 22.36
N ILE A 279 -27.24 7.33 23.33
CA ILE A 279 -27.80 8.64 23.74
C ILE A 279 -26.72 9.61 24.23
N GLU A 280 -25.68 9.10 24.90
CA GLU A 280 -24.50 9.88 25.35
C GLU A 280 -23.24 9.48 24.57
N GLY A 281 -23.43 9.04 23.32
CA GLY A 281 -22.35 8.62 22.45
C GLY A 281 -21.54 9.79 21.88
N GLU A 282 -20.40 9.42 21.30
CA GLU A 282 -19.51 10.30 20.55
C GLU A 282 -19.60 9.95 19.06
N MET A 283 -19.85 10.94 18.20
CA MET A 283 -19.78 10.76 16.75
C MET A 283 -18.96 11.87 16.10
N VAL A 284 -17.94 11.49 15.32
CA VAL A 284 -16.99 12.44 14.73
C VAL A 284 -16.85 12.19 13.24
N LEU A 285 -17.05 13.24 12.45
CA LEU A 285 -16.97 13.19 11.00
C LEU A 285 -15.70 13.89 10.51
N PHE A 286 -14.94 13.22 9.66
CA PHE A 286 -13.72 13.75 9.04
C PHE A 286 -13.96 13.99 7.54
N ALA A 287 -13.62 15.19 7.06
CA ALA A 287 -13.89 15.61 5.69
C ALA A 287 -12.67 16.26 5.00
N ASP A 288 -12.62 16.11 3.68
CA ASP A 288 -11.75 16.85 2.75
C ASP A 288 -12.52 17.19 1.47
N GLU A 289 -13.17 18.35 1.46
CA GLU A 289 -14.09 18.74 0.36
C GLU A 289 -13.39 18.81 -1.01
N SER A 290 -12.11 19.21 -1.06
CA SER A 290 -11.36 19.26 -2.30
C SER A 290 -11.09 17.86 -2.91
N GLN A 291 -11.39 16.78 -2.18
CA GLN A 291 -11.22 15.39 -2.64
C GLN A 291 -12.55 14.67 -2.93
N ASN A 292 -13.64 15.38 -3.21
CA ASN A 292 -14.94 14.77 -3.56
C ASN A 292 -14.95 14.22 -5.00
N ILE A 293 -14.37 13.04 -5.22
CA ILE A 293 -14.25 12.40 -6.54
C ILE A 293 -15.48 11.58 -6.97
N TYR A 294 -16.49 11.46 -6.12
CA TYR A 294 -17.73 10.73 -6.42
C TYR A 294 -18.88 11.65 -6.84
N ASP A 295 -18.56 12.92 -7.11
CA ASP A 295 -19.46 13.99 -7.56
C ASP A 295 -20.79 14.04 -6.81
N ARG A 296 -20.71 13.93 -5.49
CA ARG A 296 -21.92 13.91 -4.68
C ARG A 296 -22.32 15.33 -4.25
N ASP A 297 -23.62 15.64 -4.39
CA ASP A 297 -24.25 16.96 -4.25
C ASP A 297 -23.89 17.74 -2.97
N ASP A 298 -23.60 19.05 -3.09
CA ASP A 298 -23.23 19.96 -2.00
C ASP A 298 -24.38 20.32 -1.02
N LYS A 299 -25.63 19.93 -1.31
CA LYS A 299 -26.80 20.16 -0.41
C LYS A 299 -26.73 19.35 0.91
N ARG A 300 -25.66 18.59 1.13
CA ARG A 300 -25.36 17.77 2.32
C ARG A 300 -25.25 18.55 3.63
N SER A 301 -24.82 19.80 3.55
CA SER A 301 -24.49 20.64 4.71
C SER A 301 -25.67 20.81 5.69
N ALA A 302 -26.92 20.86 5.19
CA ALA A 302 -28.11 21.01 6.04
C ALA A 302 -28.47 19.75 6.85
N VAL A 303 -28.28 18.55 6.29
CA VAL A 303 -28.65 17.29 6.97
C VAL A 303 -27.57 16.85 7.95
N ILE A 304 -26.30 17.02 7.57
CA ILE A 304 -25.16 16.81 8.47
C ILE A 304 -25.14 17.87 9.60
N ALA A 305 -25.82 19.01 9.45
CA ALA A 305 -25.94 20.03 10.50
C ALA A 305 -26.91 19.68 11.65
N GLN A 306 -27.77 18.67 11.51
CA GLN A 306 -28.64 18.26 12.62
C GLN A 306 -27.82 17.57 13.73
N GLY A 307 -27.45 18.34 14.75
CA GLY A 307 -26.74 17.86 15.94
C GLY A 307 -25.23 18.07 15.92
N PHE A 308 -24.63 18.32 14.75
CA PHE A 308 -23.19 18.60 14.65
C PHE A 308 -22.90 20.10 14.63
N GLY A 309 -21.96 20.55 15.47
CA GLY A 309 -21.51 21.95 15.54
C GLY A 309 -20.75 22.45 14.31
N SER A 310 -19.99 23.54 14.47
CA SER A 310 -19.18 24.12 13.41
C SER A 310 -17.97 23.25 13.04
N TRP A 311 -17.48 23.39 11.81
CA TRP A 311 -16.31 22.67 11.33
C TRP A 311 -15.04 23.13 12.04
N LYS A 312 -14.34 22.20 12.71
CA LYS A 312 -12.97 22.41 13.18
C LYS A 312 -12.01 22.19 12.00
N LYS A 313 -11.17 23.19 11.70
CA LYS A 313 -10.42 23.24 10.43
C LYS A 313 -8.93 22.91 10.59
N LEU A 314 -8.36 22.04 9.75
CA LEU A 314 -6.94 21.70 9.67
C LEU A 314 -6.35 22.15 8.31
N LYS A 315 -5.43 23.12 8.33
CA LYS A 315 -4.90 23.77 7.12
C LYS A 315 -3.50 23.31 6.71
N ARG A 316 -2.77 22.69 7.63
CA ARG A 316 -1.40 22.24 7.42
C ARG A 316 -1.37 20.80 6.90
N SER A 317 -0.66 20.57 5.80
CA SER A 317 -0.30 19.23 5.34
C SER A 317 0.95 18.75 6.07
N TYR A 318 0.95 17.48 6.46
CA TYR A 318 2.09 16.75 7.03
C TYR A 318 2.62 15.67 6.07
N ARG A 319 1.97 15.52 4.91
CA ARG A 319 2.35 14.51 3.90
C ARG A 319 3.65 14.89 3.21
N THR A 320 3.78 16.16 2.85
CA THR A 320 4.94 16.76 2.20
C THR A 320 5.61 17.73 3.17
N SER A 321 6.91 17.96 3.00
CA SER A 321 7.56 19.08 3.69
C SER A 321 6.89 20.40 3.29
N LEU A 322 6.80 21.35 4.21
CA LEU A 322 6.29 22.70 3.90
C LEU A 322 7.12 23.41 2.83
N GLU A 323 8.37 22.99 2.68
CA GLU A 323 9.34 23.50 1.71
C GLU A 323 9.35 22.70 0.40
N SER A 324 8.52 21.66 0.29
CA SER A 324 8.47 20.83 -0.92
C SER A 324 7.78 21.59 -2.06
N PRO A 325 8.39 21.61 -3.27
CA PRO A 325 7.74 22.09 -4.49
C PRO A 325 6.39 21.40 -4.79
N LEU A 326 6.18 20.15 -4.34
CA LEU A 326 4.88 19.46 -4.46
C LEU A 326 3.75 20.23 -3.79
N SER A 327 3.98 20.73 -2.57
CA SER A 327 2.98 21.46 -1.80
C SER A 327 2.49 22.69 -2.57
N GLN A 328 3.41 23.32 -3.31
CA GLN A 328 3.09 24.48 -4.15
C GLN A 328 2.28 24.09 -5.39
N VAL A 329 2.64 22.99 -6.07
CA VAL A 329 1.84 22.44 -7.19
C VAL A 329 0.41 22.11 -6.73
N PHE A 330 0.24 21.50 -5.54
CA PHE A 330 -1.08 21.17 -5.00
C PHE A 330 -1.91 22.42 -4.72
N LYS A 331 -1.31 23.43 -4.07
CA LYS A 331 -1.96 24.69 -3.76
C LYS A 331 -2.36 25.45 -5.02
N ASP A 332 -1.46 25.54 -6.00
CA ASP A 332 -1.72 26.24 -7.25
C ASP A 332 -2.82 25.55 -8.06
N TYR A 333 -2.84 24.21 -8.07
CA TYR A 333 -3.91 23.43 -8.72
C TYR A 333 -5.26 23.66 -8.03
N GLN A 334 -5.29 23.52 -6.69
CA GLN A 334 -6.49 23.77 -5.89
C GLN A 334 -7.02 25.20 -6.14
N SER A 335 -6.11 26.17 -6.22
CA SER A 335 -6.46 27.58 -6.43
C SER A 335 -7.08 27.83 -7.79
N LYS A 336 -6.52 27.21 -8.85
CA LYS A 336 -6.97 27.40 -10.23
C LYS A 336 -8.28 26.68 -10.53
N TYR A 337 -8.48 25.46 -10.00
CA TYR A 337 -9.55 24.57 -10.45
C TYR A 337 -10.62 24.24 -9.41
N LEU A 338 -10.39 24.48 -8.10
CA LEU A 338 -11.29 24.02 -7.03
C LEU A 338 -11.85 25.14 -6.13
N ILE A 339 -11.19 26.31 -6.02
CA ILE A 339 -11.65 27.41 -5.15
C ILE A 339 -13.07 27.86 -5.50
N GLU A 340 -13.39 28.06 -6.77
CA GLU A 340 -14.70 28.58 -7.18
C GLU A 340 -15.84 27.60 -6.88
N LYS A 341 -15.56 26.29 -6.89
CA LYS A 341 -16.54 25.25 -6.61
C LYS A 341 -16.84 25.11 -5.11
N TYR A 342 -15.85 25.38 -4.25
CA TYR A 342 -15.96 25.20 -2.81
C TYR A 342 -15.58 26.50 -2.09
N SER A 343 -16.55 27.39 -1.88
CA SER A 343 -16.37 28.70 -1.23
C SER A 343 -15.76 28.63 0.19
N ASP A 344 -15.89 27.48 0.86
CA ASP A 344 -15.34 27.19 2.19
C ASP A 344 -14.07 26.29 2.17
N SER A 345 -13.50 26.01 0.99
CA SER A 345 -12.27 25.19 0.91
C SER A 345 -11.08 25.91 1.53
N GLU A 346 -10.39 25.20 2.42
CA GLU A 346 -9.15 25.68 3.00
C GLU A 346 -8.00 25.40 2.04
N LEU A 347 -7.20 26.44 1.75
CA LEU A 347 -5.98 26.27 0.99
C LEU A 347 -4.89 25.66 1.86
N MET A 348 -4.08 24.79 1.26
CA MET A 348 -2.88 24.29 1.92
C MET A 348 -1.94 25.43 2.29
N GLU A 349 -1.49 25.42 3.54
CA GLU A 349 -0.39 26.27 3.99
C GLU A 349 0.91 25.81 3.32
N THR A 350 1.60 26.75 2.67
CA THR A 350 2.89 26.52 1.99
C THR A 350 3.86 27.65 2.31
N ILE A 351 5.15 27.34 2.33
CA ILE A 351 6.22 28.34 2.45
C ILE A 351 6.86 28.51 1.07
N THR A 352 7.05 29.76 0.64
CA THR A 352 7.75 30.05 -0.61
C THR A 352 9.23 29.70 -0.44
N VAL A 353 9.73 28.74 -1.22
CA VAL A 353 11.12 28.32 -1.18
C VAL A 353 11.90 29.00 -2.30
N GLN A 354 13.06 29.59 -1.98
CA GLN A 354 14.05 29.97 -3.00
C GLN A 354 14.54 28.68 -3.66
N GLN A 355 14.51 28.59 -4.99
CA GLN A 355 14.96 27.41 -5.77
C GLN A 355 16.37 26.97 -5.32
N GLY A 356 16.41 26.04 -4.37
CA GLY A 356 17.59 25.32 -3.92
C GLY A 356 17.55 23.87 -4.41
N PHE A 357 18.61 23.10 -4.13
CA PHE A 357 18.74 21.69 -4.52
C PHE A 357 17.71 20.79 -3.79
N THR A 358 16.47 20.75 -4.26
CA THR A 358 15.49 19.72 -3.88
C THR A 358 15.72 18.48 -4.74
N PHE A 359 15.86 17.32 -4.11
CA PHE A 359 16.02 16.03 -4.80
C PHE A 359 14.70 15.39 -5.25
N GLU A 360 13.58 16.10 -5.07
CA GLU A 360 12.24 15.67 -5.46
C GLU A 360 12.09 15.69 -6.99
N ILE A 361 11.41 14.67 -7.53
CA ILE A 361 11.15 14.56 -8.97
C ILE A 361 9.74 15.05 -9.27
N LEU A 362 9.67 16.16 -10.02
CA LEU A 362 8.43 16.74 -10.55
C LEU A 362 8.51 16.82 -12.08
N GLU A 363 8.03 15.76 -12.73
CA GLU A 363 8.06 15.65 -14.19
C GLU A 363 6.66 15.59 -14.80
N PHE A 364 6.48 16.29 -15.92
CA PHE A 364 5.30 16.17 -16.77
C PHE A 364 5.71 15.66 -18.14
N HIS A 365 5.02 14.65 -18.65
CA HIS A 365 5.29 14.05 -19.96
C HIS A 365 4.00 13.88 -20.76
N GLN A 366 4.00 14.36 -22.01
CA GLN A 366 2.91 14.12 -22.93
C GLN A 366 3.10 12.78 -23.64
N CYS A 367 2.20 11.84 -23.38
CA CYS A 367 2.28 10.45 -23.85
C CYS A 367 1.21 10.12 -24.90
N ASN A 368 0.60 11.11 -25.55
CA ASN A 368 -0.44 10.91 -26.57
C ASN A 368 0.00 9.95 -27.70
N GLY A 369 -1.00 9.27 -28.28
CA GLY A 369 -0.81 8.23 -29.30
C GLY A 369 -0.41 6.89 -28.68
N ASP A 370 0.85 6.49 -28.83
CA ASP A 370 1.42 5.25 -28.25
C ASP A 370 1.70 5.40 -26.74
N TRP A 371 0.64 5.74 -26.00
CA TRP A 371 0.72 6.00 -24.58
C TRP A 371 1.18 4.78 -23.80
N GLU A 372 0.83 3.57 -24.25
CA GLU A 372 1.12 2.32 -23.55
C GLU A 372 2.64 2.06 -23.50
N ASN A 373 3.35 2.18 -24.63
CA ASN A 373 4.80 2.01 -24.68
C ASN A 373 5.53 3.20 -24.05
N LYS A 374 5.17 4.44 -24.44
CA LYS A 374 5.83 5.65 -23.93
C LYS A 374 5.75 5.75 -22.41
N SER A 375 4.56 5.57 -21.85
CA SER A 375 4.37 5.64 -20.39
C SER A 375 5.17 4.55 -19.69
N PHE A 376 5.15 3.32 -20.22
CA PHE A 376 5.89 2.22 -19.63
C PHE A 376 7.41 2.47 -19.63
N GLU A 377 7.97 2.93 -20.75
CA GLU A 377 9.40 3.25 -20.87
C GLU A 377 9.82 4.36 -19.91
N ILE A 378 9.04 5.43 -19.80
CA ILE A 378 9.29 6.53 -18.86
C ILE A 378 9.28 5.98 -17.42
N ILE A 379 8.24 5.25 -17.03
CA ILE A 379 8.13 4.67 -15.68
C ILE A 379 9.35 3.79 -15.38
N GLN A 380 9.71 2.89 -16.29
CA GLN A 380 10.85 1.98 -16.10
C GLN A 380 12.17 2.74 -15.97
N LYS A 381 12.41 3.71 -16.86
CA LYS A 381 13.60 4.53 -16.86
C LYS A 381 13.72 5.30 -15.54
N THR A 382 12.66 5.99 -15.13
CA THR A 382 12.63 6.77 -13.90
C THR A 382 12.85 5.90 -12.66
N ILE A 383 12.22 4.72 -12.58
CA ILE A 383 12.43 3.78 -11.46
C ILE A 383 13.88 3.32 -11.38
N ARG A 384 14.50 2.98 -12.52
CA ARG A 384 15.88 2.44 -12.55
C ARG A 384 16.92 3.51 -12.27
N VAL A 385 16.84 4.66 -12.95
CA VAL A 385 17.80 5.76 -12.80
C VAL A 385 17.83 6.27 -11.35
N ASN A 386 16.67 6.34 -10.71
CA ASN A 386 16.54 6.85 -9.34
C ASN A 386 16.54 5.77 -8.26
N ASN A 387 16.76 4.51 -8.62
CA ASN A 387 16.80 3.37 -7.69
C ASN A 387 15.58 3.30 -6.75
N PHE A 388 14.38 3.49 -7.30
CA PHE A 388 13.16 3.45 -6.50
C PHE A 388 12.86 2.03 -5.98
N ASN A 389 12.58 1.95 -4.69
CA ASN A 389 12.08 0.73 -4.07
C ASN A 389 10.69 0.42 -4.63
N PRO A 390 10.42 -0.81 -5.14
CA PRO A 390 9.10 -1.20 -5.66
C PRO A 390 7.94 -0.88 -4.71
N ASN A 391 8.14 -1.10 -3.41
CA ASN A 391 7.12 -0.88 -2.39
C ASN A 391 6.77 0.60 -2.20
N ASP A 392 7.61 1.53 -2.62
CA ASP A 392 7.41 2.96 -2.43
C ASP A 392 6.83 3.63 -3.71
N VAL A 393 6.56 2.82 -4.75
CA VAL A 393 6.02 3.25 -6.03
C VAL A 393 4.56 2.85 -6.19
N VAL A 394 3.74 3.79 -6.65
CA VAL A 394 2.39 3.53 -7.15
C VAL A 394 2.19 4.15 -8.53
N ILE A 395 1.45 3.44 -9.37
CA ILE A 395 0.98 3.89 -10.68
C ILE A 395 -0.55 4.02 -10.61
N LEU A 396 -1.05 5.23 -10.83
CA LEU A 396 -2.45 5.61 -10.66
C LEU A 396 -3.06 6.08 -11.97
N SER A 397 -4.34 5.76 -12.15
CA SER A 397 -5.19 6.35 -13.19
C SER A 397 -6.63 6.42 -12.67
N SER A 398 -7.52 7.16 -13.30
CA SER A 398 -8.96 7.01 -13.04
C SER A 398 -9.54 5.74 -13.68
N ASN A 399 -8.88 5.23 -14.72
CA ASN A 399 -9.41 4.22 -15.62
C ASN A 399 -8.71 2.86 -15.46
N ILE A 400 -9.47 1.81 -15.16
CA ILE A 400 -8.94 0.45 -14.96
C ILE A 400 -8.27 -0.08 -16.25
N TYR A 401 -8.79 0.27 -17.43
CA TYR A 401 -8.23 -0.19 -18.70
C TYR A 401 -6.76 0.22 -18.84
N ILE A 402 -6.44 1.49 -18.54
CA ILE A 402 -5.11 2.06 -18.66
C ILE A 402 -4.12 1.33 -17.74
N VAL A 403 -4.43 1.22 -16.45
CA VAL A 403 -3.55 0.54 -15.49
C VAL A 403 -3.46 -0.97 -15.75
N ARG A 404 -4.51 -1.63 -16.27
CA ARG A 404 -4.47 -3.07 -16.59
C ARG A 404 -3.52 -3.37 -17.75
N LYS A 405 -3.48 -2.52 -18.77
CA LYS A 405 -2.51 -2.62 -19.88
C LYS A 405 -1.07 -2.53 -19.37
N LEU A 406 -0.78 -1.57 -18.49
CA LEU A 406 0.54 -1.46 -17.87
C LEU A 406 0.89 -2.69 -17.02
N VAL A 407 -0.06 -3.25 -16.25
CA VAL A 407 0.19 -4.50 -15.50
C VAL A 407 0.67 -5.62 -16.42
N GLU A 408 0.07 -5.77 -17.62
CA GLU A 408 0.50 -6.80 -18.58
C GLU A 408 1.93 -6.56 -19.06
N LYS A 409 2.33 -5.31 -19.31
CA LYS A 409 3.73 -4.98 -19.66
C LYS A 409 4.71 -5.27 -18.52
N PHE A 410 4.32 -5.04 -17.27
CA PHE A 410 5.17 -5.33 -16.11
C PHE A 410 5.40 -6.82 -15.86
N LYS A 411 4.49 -7.69 -16.33
CA LYS A 411 4.49 -9.14 -16.04
C LYS A 411 5.78 -9.86 -16.38
N GLU A 412 6.48 -9.42 -17.42
CA GLU A 412 7.75 -10.02 -17.86
C GLU A 412 8.97 -9.51 -17.07
N ILE A 413 8.80 -8.45 -16.28
CA ILE A 413 9.91 -7.72 -15.65
C ILE A 413 9.87 -7.86 -14.13
N GLU A 414 8.74 -7.55 -13.50
CA GLU A 414 8.59 -7.68 -12.05
C GLU A 414 7.15 -7.88 -11.62
N LYS A 415 6.97 -8.46 -10.42
CA LYS A 415 5.65 -8.68 -9.85
C LYS A 415 5.03 -7.35 -9.41
N THR A 416 3.72 -7.23 -9.60
CA THR A 416 2.93 -6.05 -9.24
C THR A 416 1.79 -6.41 -8.29
N HIS A 417 1.27 -5.41 -7.57
CA HIS A 417 0.13 -5.55 -6.69
C HIS A 417 -1.01 -4.62 -7.15
N CYS A 418 -2.17 -5.19 -7.49
CA CYS A 418 -3.30 -4.42 -8.02
C CYS A 418 -4.61 -4.72 -7.30
N MET A 419 -5.51 -3.72 -7.28
CA MET A 419 -6.85 -3.80 -6.67
C MET A 419 -7.95 -4.23 -7.67
N PHE A 420 -7.54 -4.65 -8.85
CA PHE A 420 -8.38 -5.05 -9.96
C PHE A 420 -7.85 -6.33 -10.61
N GLU A 421 -8.63 -6.94 -11.48
CA GLU A 421 -8.28 -8.13 -12.23
C GLU A 421 -7.29 -7.84 -13.37
N THR A 422 -6.24 -8.65 -13.44
CA THR A 422 -5.33 -8.75 -14.58
C THR A 422 -6.07 -9.33 -15.79
N TYR A 423 -5.49 -9.22 -17.00
CA TYR A 423 -6.08 -9.87 -18.18
C TYR A 423 -6.18 -11.40 -18.02
N GLN A 424 -5.24 -12.02 -17.32
CA GLN A 424 -5.27 -13.46 -17.06
C GLN A 424 -6.46 -13.85 -16.17
N GLU A 425 -6.67 -13.13 -15.07
CA GLU A 425 -7.79 -13.39 -14.15
C GLU A 425 -9.13 -13.02 -14.82
N LEU A 426 -9.16 -11.92 -15.58
CA LEU A 426 -10.34 -11.52 -16.34
C LEU A 426 -10.73 -12.59 -17.36
N TYR A 427 -9.76 -13.13 -18.10
CA TYR A 427 -9.96 -14.22 -19.04
C TYR A 427 -10.55 -15.45 -18.34
N GLN A 428 -9.97 -15.87 -17.20
CA GLN A 428 -10.49 -17.01 -16.43
C GLN A 428 -11.94 -16.82 -15.99
N MET A 429 -12.33 -15.61 -15.59
CA MET A 429 -13.71 -15.30 -15.22
C MET A 429 -14.64 -15.31 -16.46
N ILE A 430 -14.19 -14.75 -17.58
CA ILE A 430 -14.95 -14.74 -18.83
C ILE A 430 -15.17 -16.15 -19.36
N SER A 431 -14.16 -17.04 -19.30
CA SER A 431 -14.24 -18.41 -19.81
C SER A 431 -15.33 -19.27 -19.18
N VAL A 432 -15.87 -18.88 -18.00
CA VAL A 432 -17.04 -19.53 -17.38
C VAL A 432 -18.32 -19.24 -18.17
N TYR A 433 -18.39 -18.09 -18.84
CA TYR A 433 -19.58 -17.59 -19.54
C TYR A 433 -19.42 -17.57 -21.06
N ASP A 434 -18.20 -17.54 -21.58
CA ASP A 434 -17.85 -17.54 -23.00
C ASP A 434 -16.46 -18.17 -23.17
N ASP A 435 -16.43 -19.42 -23.64
CA ASP A 435 -15.22 -20.20 -23.88
C ASP A 435 -14.60 -19.94 -25.27
N THR A 436 -15.26 -19.14 -26.12
CA THR A 436 -14.81 -18.87 -27.49
C THR A 436 -13.78 -17.76 -27.58
N LEU A 437 -13.78 -16.83 -26.61
CA LEU A 437 -12.84 -15.73 -26.57
C LEU A 437 -11.45 -16.24 -26.16
N SER A 438 -10.40 -15.86 -26.87
CA SER A 438 -9.01 -16.13 -26.46
C SER A 438 -8.41 -14.99 -25.63
N LEU A 439 -7.38 -15.29 -24.82
CA LEU A 439 -6.65 -14.29 -24.04
C LEU A 439 -6.03 -13.19 -24.92
N GLU A 440 -5.49 -13.55 -26.08
CA GLU A 440 -4.85 -12.58 -26.99
C GLU A 440 -5.88 -11.64 -27.63
N GLN A 441 -7.06 -12.16 -28.00
CA GLN A 441 -8.17 -11.30 -28.45
C GLN A 441 -8.61 -10.33 -27.35
N LEU A 442 -8.75 -10.81 -26.10
CA LEU A 442 -9.13 -9.96 -24.96
C LEU A 442 -8.11 -8.82 -24.72
N LYS A 443 -6.81 -9.10 -24.88
CA LYS A 443 -5.75 -8.09 -24.74
C LYS A 443 -5.76 -7.05 -25.85
N LEU A 444 -6.21 -7.41 -27.06
CA LEU A 444 -6.25 -6.52 -28.22
C LEU A 444 -7.50 -5.62 -28.26
N MET A 445 -8.53 -5.93 -27.48
CA MET A 445 -9.74 -5.10 -27.40
C MET A 445 -9.43 -3.66 -26.97
N SER A 446 -10.07 -2.71 -27.64
CA SER A 446 -10.14 -1.32 -27.19
C SER A 446 -10.92 -1.19 -25.87
N GLU A 447 -10.77 -0.06 -25.18
CA GLU A 447 -11.52 0.23 -23.94
C GLU A 447 -13.03 0.08 -24.16
N ASN A 448 -13.55 0.61 -25.27
CA ASN A 448 -14.99 0.59 -25.56
C ASN A 448 -15.51 -0.82 -25.85
N GLU A 449 -14.76 -1.63 -26.59
CA GLU A 449 -15.11 -3.03 -26.87
C GLU A 449 -15.11 -3.85 -25.59
N LEU A 450 -14.05 -3.71 -24.77
CA LEU A 450 -13.96 -4.39 -23.50
C LEU A 450 -15.09 -3.96 -22.57
N HIS A 451 -15.38 -2.67 -22.47
CA HIS A 451 -16.46 -2.16 -21.64
C HIS A 451 -17.82 -2.75 -22.06
N LYS A 452 -18.15 -2.71 -23.36
CA LYS A 452 -19.39 -3.31 -23.89
C LYS A 452 -19.47 -4.81 -23.60
N TYR A 453 -18.36 -5.51 -23.76
CA TYR A 453 -18.30 -6.94 -23.52
C TYR A 453 -18.56 -7.29 -22.05
N LEU A 454 -17.89 -6.59 -21.12
CA LEU A 454 -18.04 -6.81 -19.67
C LEU A 454 -19.43 -6.46 -19.14
N TYR A 455 -20.13 -5.51 -19.77
CA TYR A 455 -21.47 -5.09 -19.35
C TYR A 455 -22.61 -5.86 -20.03
N LYS A 456 -22.29 -6.77 -20.96
CA LYS A 456 -23.30 -7.59 -21.66
C LYS A 456 -23.99 -8.61 -20.74
N LYS A 457 -23.27 -9.13 -19.73
CA LYS A 457 -23.78 -10.16 -18.80
C LYS A 457 -23.73 -9.66 -17.36
N LYS A 458 -24.88 -9.67 -16.66
CA LYS A 458 -25.00 -9.18 -15.28
C LYS A 458 -24.23 -10.07 -14.29
N GLU A 459 -24.23 -11.38 -14.50
CA GLU A 459 -23.55 -12.35 -13.64
C GLU A 459 -22.02 -12.17 -13.69
N LEU A 460 -21.45 -12.04 -14.90
CA LEU A 460 -20.03 -11.76 -15.09
C LEU A 460 -19.60 -10.46 -14.37
N ARG A 461 -20.42 -9.41 -14.47
CA ARG A 461 -20.14 -8.15 -13.78
C ARG A 461 -20.11 -8.33 -12.26
N SER A 462 -21.07 -9.06 -11.70
CA SER A 462 -21.11 -9.38 -10.27
C SER A 462 -19.87 -10.14 -9.81
N ASP A 463 -19.40 -11.10 -10.61
CA ASP A 463 -18.19 -11.88 -10.33
C ASP A 463 -16.93 -11.01 -10.34
N ILE A 464 -16.81 -10.11 -11.32
CA ILE A 464 -15.69 -9.16 -11.41
C ILE A 464 -15.71 -8.22 -10.20
N GLU A 465 -16.88 -7.68 -9.82
CA GLU A 465 -17.01 -6.80 -8.66
C GLU A 465 -16.64 -7.53 -7.36
N ARG A 466 -17.04 -8.80 -7.22
CA ARG A 466 -16.66 -9.67 -6.10
C ARG A 466 -15.15 -9.91 -6.06
N ALA A 467 -14.52 -10.24 -7.19
CA ALA A 467 -13.08 -10.42 -7.28
C ALA A 467 -12.31 -9.15 -6.91
N ARG A 468 -12.73 -8.00 -7.44
CA ARG A 468 -12.16 -6.68 -7.09
C ARG A 468 -12.31 -6.38 -5.60
N ARG A 469 -13.48 -6.68 -5.00
CA ARG A 469 -13.72 -6.48 -3.58
C ARG A 469 -12.79 -7.34 -2.71
N ILE A 470 -12.57 -8.60 -3.08
CA ILE A 470 -11.61 -9.48 -2.40
C ILE A 470 -10.21 -8.88 -2.49
N LYS A 471 -9.76 -8.46 -3.68
CA LYS A 471 -8.45 -7.81 -3.85
C LYS A 471 -8.30 -6.55 -3.01
N LYS A 472 -9.32 -5.69 -2.96
CA LYS A 472 -9.32 -4.47 -2.14
C LYS A 472 -9.23 -4.76 -0.64
N ASN A 473 -9.94 -5.78 -0.14
CA ASN A 473 -9.86 -6.18 1.27
C ASN A 473 -8.46 -6.70 1.65
N HIS A 474 -7.77 -7.37 0.73
CA HIS A 474 -6.43 -7.94 0.94
C HIS A 474 -5.32 -7.05 0.40
N PHE A 475 -5.63 -5.79 0.06
CA PHE A 475 -4.62 -4.85 -0.38
C PHE A 475 -3.87 -4.32 0.85
N HIS A 476 -2.56 -4.54 0.84
CA HIS A 476 -1.65 -3.97 1.82
C HIS A 476 -0.70 -2.99 1.13
N ALA A 477 -0.63 -1.76 1.65
CA ALA A 477 0.24 -0.74 1.08
C ALA A 477 1.73 -1.14 1.16
N ASN A 478 2.11 -2.00 2.11
CA ASN A 478 3.46 -2.53 2.27
C ASN A 478 3.59 -3.97 1.71
N SER A 479 3.23 -4.18 0.45
CA SER A 479 3.26 -5.51 -0.19
C SER A 479 4.65 -5.92 -0.70
N GLY A 480 5.62 -5.01 -0.71
CA GLY A 480 6.94 -5.21 -1.31
C GLY A 480 6.97 -5.05 -2.84
N LEU A 481 5.83 -4.70 -3.46
CA LEU A 481 5.66 -4.67 -4.92
C LEU A 481 5.21 -3.29 -5.40
N ILE A 482 5.45 -3.01 -6.69
CA ILE A 482 4.87 -1.84 -7.36
C ILE A 482 3.35 -1.97 -7.35
N LYS A 483 2.68 -0.92 -6.91
CA LYS A 483 1.22 -0.89 -6.79
C LYS A 483 0.61 -0.26 -8.04
N LEU A 484 -0.41 -0.89 -8.60
CA LEU A 484 -1.22 -0.33 -9.69
C LEU A 484 -2.67 -0.26 -9.24
N SER A 485 -3.29 0.92 -9.31
CA SER A 485 -4.64 1.12 -8.81
C SER A 485 -5.37 2.22 -9.56
N THR A 486 -6.70 2.18 -9.51
CA THR A 486 -7.45 3.40 -9.78
C THR A 486 -7.36 4.37 -8.61
N ILE A 487 -7.45 5.67 -8.88
CA ILE A 487 -7.49 6.69 -7.82
C ILE A 487 -8.68 6.49 -6.87
N HIS A 488 -9.85 6.12 -7.40
CA HIS A 488 -11.03 5.78 -6.61
C HIS A 488 -10.73 4.73 -5.53
N SER A 489 -9.97 3.69 -5.86
CA SER A 489 -9.64 2.61 -4.91
C SER A 489 -8.44 2.95 -4.02
N PHE A 490 -7.54 3.83 -4.49
CA PHE A 490 -6.34 4.26 -3.77
C PHE A 490 -6.57 5.49 -2.87
N LYS A 491 -7.72 6.18 -2.99
CA LYS A 491 -8.03 7.37 -2.19
C LYS A 491 -7.94 7.05 -0.68
N GLY A 492 -7.20 7.91 0.02
CA GLY A 492 -6.84 7.82 1.44
C GLY A 492 -5.54 7.05 1.72
N LEU A 493 -4.93 6.40 0.71
CA LEU A 493 -3.56 5.90 0.77
C LEU A 493 -2.57 6.93 0.20
N GLU A 494 -1.29 6.70 0.41
CA GLU A 494 -0.20 7.54 -0.11
C GLU A 494 1.02 6.69 -0.48
N SER A 495 1.91 7.25 -1.30
CA SER A 495 3.15 6.60 -1.70
C SER A 495 4.26 7.63 -1.88
N LYS A 496 5.50 7.21 -1.65
CA LYS A 496 6.69 8.04 -1.86
C LYS A 496 6.74 8.62 -3.27
N THR A 497 6.60 7.73 -4.26
CA THR A 497 6.61 8.05 -5.67
C THR A 497 5.26 7.69 -6.30
N VAL A 498 4.65 8.67 -6.96
CA VAL A 498 3.41 8.50 -7.72
C VAL A 498 3.67 8.76 -9.20
N PHE A 499 3.37 7.78 -10.03
CA PHE A 499 3.14 7.95 -11.46
C PHE A 499 1.64 8.09 -11.69
N TYR A 500 1.20 9.25 -12.17
CA TYR A 500 -0.22 9.49 -12.46
C TYR A 500 -0.44 9.54 -13.98
N LEU A 501 -1.19 8.56 -14.49
CA LEU A 501 -1.68 8.52 -15.86
C LEU A 501 -3.00 9.29 -15.96
N MET A 502 -2.89 10.53 -16.42
CA MET A 502 -4.00 11.46 -16.55
C MET A 502 -4.81 11.15 -17.80
N ASP A 503 -6.09 10.84 -17.61
CA ASP A 503 -7.04 10.49 -18.68
C ASP A 503 -7.89 11.72 -19.07
N GLN A 504 -8.43 11.74 -20.28
CA GLN A 504 -9.27 12.82 -20.81
C GLN A 504 -10.57 13.02 -20.01
N LYS A 505 -11.03 11.97 -19.31
CA LYS A 505 -12.27 11.97 -18.53
C LYS A 505 -12.07 12.44 -17.08
N ASP A 506 -10.85 12.82 -16.70
CA ASP A 506 -10.54 13.20 -15.32
C ASP A 506 -11.18 14.55 -14.97
N THR A 507 -11.87 14.59 -13.83
CA THR A 507 -12.38 15.84 -13.26
C THR A 507 -11.29 16.56 -12.45
N PRO A 508 -11.46 17.86 -12.15
CA PRO A 508 -10.54 18.57 -11.26
C PRO A 508 -10.26 17.87 -9.92
N GLU A 509 -11.30 17.30 -9.29
CA GLU A 509 -11.17 16.57 -8.03
C GLU A 509 -10.39 15.27 -8.19
N VAL A 510 -10.58 14.57 -9.32
CA VAL A 510 -9.86 13.33 -9.64
C VAL A 510 -8.36 13.61 -9.80
N VAL A 511 -8.00 14.67 -10.54
CA VAL A 511 -6.61 15.10 -10.71
C VAL A 511 -6.01 15.52 -9.37
N TYR A 512 -6.69 16.41 -8.63
CA TYR A 512 -6.21 16.87 -7.32
C TYR A 512 -6.02 15.72 -6.33
N THR A 513 -6.98 14.79 -6.29
CA THR A 513 -6.89 13.61 -5.43
C THR A 513 -5.74 12.71 -5.85
N SER A 514 -5.45 12.59 -7.15
CA SER A 514 -4.33 11.78 -7.68
C SER A 514 -2.97 12.37 -7.35
N ILE A 515 -2.74 13.65 -7.62
CA ILE A 515 -1.44 14.30 -7.38
C ILE A 515 -1.11 14.36 -5.88
N THR A 516 -2.12 14.61 -5.03
CA THR A 516 -1.92 14.69 -3.57
C THR A 516 -1.67 13.34 -2.91
N ARG A 517 -1.63 12.21 -3.64
CA ARG A 517 -1.16 10.92 -3.08
C ARG A 517 0.37 10.83 -2.99
N ALA A 518 1.08 11.75 -3.65
CA ALA A 518 2.54 11.79 -3.64
C ALA A 518 3.06 12.39 -2.32
N VAL A 519 4.08 11.73 -1.76
CA VAL A 519 4.82 12.19 -0.57
C VAL A 519 6.09 12.93 -0.98
N GLU A 520 6.80 12.48 -2.03
CA GLU A 520 8.10 13.04 -2.43
C GLU A 520 8.23 13.24 -3.95
N ASN A 521 7.80 12.26 -4.75
CA ASN A 521 7.97 12.31 -6.20
C ASN A 521 6.62 12.21 -6.93
N LEU A 522 6.41 13.10 -7.90
CA LEU A 522 5.23 13.12 -8.76
C LEU A 522 5.65 13.18 -10.23
N ILE A 523 5.24 12.16 -10.97
CA ILE A 523 5.43 12.10 -12.42
C ILE A 523 4.04 12.01 -13.04
N VAL A 524 3.65 13.04 -13.81
CA VAL A 524 2.36 13.09 -14.50
C VAL A 524 2.58 12.69 -15.96
N LEU A 525 1.91 11.63 -16.39
CA LEU A 525 1.93 11.10 -17.74
C LEU A 525 0.57 11.39 -18.37
N ASP A 526 0.52 12.36 -19.25
CA ASP A 526 -0.71 12.73 -19.96
C ASP A 526 -0.96 11.75 -21.10
N VAL A 527 -1.89 10.83 -20.89
CA VAL A 527 -2.27 9.81 -21.89
C VAL A 527 -3.53 10.21 -22.66
N SER A 528 -4.09 11.37 -22.36
CA SER A 528 -5.24 11.93 -23.07
C SER A 528 -4.86 12.37 -24.48
N SER A 529 -5.84 12.40 -25.38
CA SER A 529 -5.69 13.03 -26.68
C SER A 529 -5.67 14.56 -26.55
N GLU A 530 -6.56 15.08 -25.69
CA GLU A 530 -6.66 16.47 -25.29
C GLU A 530 -6.99 16.52 -23.79
N SER A 531 -6.27 17.34 -23.01
CA SER A 531 -6.58 17.58 -21.61
C SER A 531 -6.51 19.07 -21.28
N GLN A 532 -7.51 19.52 -20.52
CA GLN A 532 -7.62 20.87 -19.98
C GLN A 532 -6.56 21.19 -18.89
N PHE A 533 -5.80 20.18 -18.45
CA PHE A 533 -4.84 20.31 -17.35
C PHE A 533 -3.39 20.28 -17.82
N SER A 534 -3.11 19.90 -19.07
CA SER A 534 -1.75 19.73 -19.59
C SER A 534 -0.94 21.02 -19.51
N GLU A 535 -1.56 22.17 -19.84
CA GLU A 535 -0.94 23.49 -19.75
C GLU A 535 -0.58 23.88 -18.30
N PHE A 536 -1.40 23.46 -17.33
CA PHE A 536 -1.10 23.70 -15.92
C PHE A 536 0.16 22.93 -15.50
N PHE A 537 0.25 21.65 -15.82
CA PHE A 537 1.39 20.84 -15.42
C PHE A 537 2.66 21.20 -16.19
N SER A 538 2.57 21.50 -17.49
CA SER A 538 3.73 21.89 -18.30
C SER A 538 4.35 23.22 -17.85
N SER A 539 3.56 24.14 -17.26
CA SER A 539 4.07 25.41 -16.73
C SER A 539 4.62 25.33 -15.31
N ARG A 540 4.31 24.27 -14.56
CA ARG A 540 4.66 24.14 -13.12
C ARG A 540 5.63 23.00 -12.81
N MET A 541 5.82 22.05 -13.74
CA MET A 541 6.69 20.89 -13.58
C MET A 541 7.75 20.85 -14.69
N ILE A 542 8.84 20.11 -14.47
CA ILE A 542 9.91 20.00 -15.46
C ILE A 542 9.42 19.15 -16.63
N ASN A 543 9.56 19.68 -17.85
CA ASN A 543 9.27 18.97 -19.08
C ASN A 543 10.57 18.38 -19.63
N SER A 544 10.83 17.10 -19.37
CA SER A 544 12.13 16.46 -19.67
C SER A 544 12.28 15.91 -21.09
N PHE A 545 11.53 16.44 -22.07
CA PHE A 545 11.74 16.17 -23.49
C PHE A 545 11.59 17.46 -24.33
N ASN A 546 12.55 18.37 -24.18
CA ASN A 546 13.12 19.07 -25.33
C ASN A 546 14.64 18.78 -25.30
N PRO A 547 15.22 18.18 -26.35
CA PRO A 547 16.67 18.02 -26.45
C PRO A 547 17.40 19.36 -26.43
#